data_AF-A0A2U4AIW3-F1
#
_entry.id   AF-A0A2U4AIW3-F1
#
_cell.length_a   1.000
_cell.length_b   1.000
_cell.length_c   1.000
_cell.angle_alpha   90.00
_cell.angle_beta   90.00
_cell.angle_gamma   90.00
#
_symmetry.space_group_name_H-M   'P 1'
#
loop_
_entity.id
_entity.type
_entity.pdbx_description
1 polymer ?
#
loop_
_entity_poly.entity_id
_entity_poly.type
_entity_poly.pdbx_seq_one_letter_code
_entity_poly.pdbx_strand_id
1 'polypeptide(L)'
;MGGAVSAGEDNDDLIDNLKEAQYIRTERVEQAFRAIDRGDYYLEGYRDNAYKDLAWKHGNIHLSAPCIYSEVMEALKLQPGLSFLNLGSGTGYLSTMVGLILGHLPRQRIPRFPAPGLSAELWTLRILQAGQQAGYLIMQCLLHASSSVCTRFPSSACLQLKLPFLTLAHTRQSSSSGLYLLCLHFGERPIPYSRKDLTW
;
A
#
# COMPACT_ATOMS: atom_id res chain seq x y z
N MET A 1 -3.82 -20.02 -4.30
CA MET A 1 -4.43 -19.64 -3.01
C MET A 1 -5.61 -18.72 -3.32
N GLY A 2 -6.75 -18.95 -2.67
CA GLY A 2 -8.06 -18.37 -3.01
C GLY A 2 -9.11 -19.46 -3.18
N GLY A 3 -10.39 -19.08 -3.19
CA GLY A 3 -11.55 -19.93 -3.40
C GLY A 3 -12.39 -20.10 -2.13
N ALA A 4 -12.25 -19.18 -1.18
CA ALA A 4 -12.98 -19.24 0.09
C ALA A 4 -14.42 -18.74 -0.03
N VAL A 5 -14.71 -17.94 -1.07
CA VAL A 5 -16.03 -17.38 -1.34
C VAL A 5 -16.44 -17.56 -2.80
N SER A 6 -17.74 -17.44 -3.07
CA SER A 6 -18.30 -17.44 -4.42
C SER A 6 -17.81 -16.26 -5.26
N ALA A 7 -17.85 -16.42 -6.58
CA ALA A 7 -17.62 -15.31 -7.50
C ALA A 7 -18.75 -14.28 -7.40
N GLY A 8 -18.41 -13.00 -7.45
CA GLY A 8 -19.38 -11.91 -7.65
C GLY A 8 -19.62 -11.63 -9.12
N GLU A 9 -20.75 -11.00 -9.46
CA GLU A 9 -20.98 -10.48 -10.82
C GLU A 9 -20.14 -9.22 -11.07
N ASP A 10 -19.93 -8.43 -10.03
CA ASP A 10 -19.08 -7.24 -10.03
C ASP A 10 -18.21 -7.11 -8.76
N ASN A 11 -17.56 -5.96 -8.60
CA ASN A 11 -16.71 -5.69 -7.43
C ASN A 11 -17.53 -5.68 -6.14
N ASP A 12 -18.72 -5.08 -6.14
CA ASP A 12 -19.54 -4.92 -4.94
C ASP A 12 -20.07 -6.28 -4.45
N ASP A 13 -20.52 -7.14 -5.36
CA ASP A 13 -20.90 -8.51 -5.05
C ASP A 13 -19.74 -9.33 -4.46
N LEU A 14 -18.54 -9.18 -5.02
CA LEU A 14 -17.34 -9.83 -4.47
C LEU A 14 -17.09 -9.34 -3.04
N ILE A 15 -17.25 -8.05 -2.76
CA ILE A 15 -17.05 -7.49 -1.42
C ILE A 15 -18.12 -8.02 -0.46
N ASP A 16 -19.37 -8.12 -0.89
CA ASP A 16 -20.46 -8.69 -0.08
C ASP A 16 -20.18 -10.15 0.28
N ASN A 17 -19.78 -10.98 -0.69
CA ASN A 17 -19.38 -12.36 -0.44
C ASN A 17 -18.23 -12.46 0.60
N LEU A 18 -17.23 -11.59 0.52
CA LEU A 18 -16.12 -11.55 1.47
C LEU A 18 -16.53 -11.08 2.88
N LYS A 19 -17.53 -10.20 2.98
CA LYS A 19 -18.11 -9.76 4.26
C LYS A 19 -18.94 -10.85 4.89
N GLU A 20 -19.81 -11.51 4.12
CA GLU A 20 -20.63 -12.62 4.60
C GLU A 20 -19.75 -13.74 5.15
N ALA A 21 -18.66 -14.06 4.46
CA ALA A 21 -17.66 -15.03 4.89
C ALA A 21 -16.71 -14.55 6.00
N GLN A 22 -16.91 -13.34 6.56
CA GLN A 22 -16.14 -12.78 7.68
C GLN A 22 -14.65 -12.53 7.40
N TYR A 23 -14.27 -12.35 6.13
CA TYR A 23 -12.92 -11.90 5.74
C TYR A 23 -12.77 -10.39 5.84
N ILE A 24 -13.81 -9.64 5.46
CA ILE A 24 -13.90 -8.19 5.68
C ILE A 24 -14.81 -7.98 6.89
N ARG A 25 -14.28 -7.29 7.90
CA ARG A 25 -14.91 -7.16 9.24
C ARG A 25 -15.10 -5.70 9.63
N THR A 26 -14.21 -4.83 9.17
CA THR A 26 -14.23 -3.41 9.52
C THR A 26 -14.72 -2.55 8.36
N GLU A 27 -15.52 -1.54 8.69
CA GLU A 27 -16.09 -0.61 7.70
C GLU A 27 -15.01 0.09 6.87
N ARG A 28 -13.86 0.41 7.48
CA ARG A 28 -12.75 1.08 6.78
C ARG A 28 -12.14 0.20 5.69
N VAL A 29 -12.00 -1.10 5.95
CA VAL A 29 -11.49 -2.06 4.97
C VAL A 29 -12.52 -2.26 3.86
N GLU A 30 -13.80 -2.43 4.22
CA GLU A 30 -14.89 -2.50 3.24
C GLU A 30 -14.89 -1.28 2.30
N GLN A 31 -14.89 -0.07 2.86
CA GLN A 31 -14.92 1.16 2.08
C GLN A 31 -13.73 1.27 1.12
N ALA A 32 -12.56 0.76 1.51
CA ALA A 32 -11.38 0.75 0.64
C ALA A 32 -11.53 -0.24 -0.53
N PHE A 33 -12.05 -1.43 -0.26
CA PHE A 33 -12.32 -2.43 -1.29
C PHE A 33 -13.40 -1.98 -2.30
N ARG A 34 -14.46 -1.31 -1.83
CA ARG A 34 -15.50 -0.78 -2.73
C ARG A 34 -15.01 0.42 -3.54
N ALA A 35 -14.11 1.23 -2.98
CA ALA A 35 -13.60 2.41 -3.67
C ALA A 35 -12.60 2.08 -4.78
N ILE A 36 -11.95 0.90 -4.74
CA ILE A 36 -10.93 0.48 -5.70
C ILE A 36 -11.41 -0.77 -6.42
N ASP A 37 -11.95 -0.61 -7.63
CA ASP A 37 -12.41 -1.75 -8.44
C ASP A 37 -11.23 -2.68 -8.77
N ARG A 38 -11.33 -3.93 -8.34
CA ARG A 38 -10.29 -4.94 -8.58
C ARG A 38 -10.04 -5.19 -10.07
N GLY A 39 -11.07 -5.09 -10.91
CA GLY A 39 -10.99 -5.27 -12.37
C GLY A 39 -10.10 -4.25 -13.05
N ASP A 40 -9.94 -3.05 -12.48
CA ASP A 40 -9.04 -2.03 -13.01
C ASP A 40 -7.56 -2.34 -12.78
N TYR A 41 -7.27 -3.35 -11.98
CA TYR A 41 -5.92 -3.87 -11.73
C TYR A 41 -5.65 -5.19 -12.47
N TYR A 42 -6.55 -5.58 -13.39
CA TYR A 42 -6.35 -6.67 -14.33
C TYR A 42 -5.95 -6.15 -15.71
N LEU A 43 -5.31 -7.03 -16.47
CA LEU A 43 -5.17 -6.84 -17.91
C LEU A 43 -6.54 -7.01 -18.59
N GLU A 44 -6.80 -6.23 -19.64
CA GLU A 44 -8.11 -6.15 -20.31
C GLU A 44 -8.67 -7.53 -20.70
N GLY A 45 -7.85 -8.41 -21.30
CA GLY A 45 -8.25 -9.77 -21.68
C GLY A 45 -8.42 -10.77 -20.54
N TYR A 46 -8.28 -10.36 -19.28
CA TYR A 46 -8.36 -11.23 -18.10
C TYR A 46 -9.38 -10.76 -17.05
N ARG A 47 -10.14 -9.68 -17.33
CA ARG A 47 -11.08 -9.07 -16.38
C ARG A 47 -12.18 -10.03 -15.90
N ASP A 48 -12.53 -11.05 -16.68
CA ASP A 48 -13.52 -12.09 -16.30
C ASP A 48 -13.14 -12.89 -15.03
N ASN A 49 -11.87 -12.81 -14.60
CA ASN A 49 -11.41 -13.43 -13.36
C ASN A 49 -11.26 -12.44 -12.20
N ALA A 50 -11.55 -11.15 -12.41
CA ALA A 50 -11.32 -10.11 -11.42
C ALA A 50 -12.15 -10.29 -10.16
N TYR A 51 -13.43 -10.65 -10.31
CA TYR A 51 -14.41 -10.74 -9.23
C TYR A 51 -14.54 -12.13 -8.62
N LYS A 52 -13.54 -12.99 -8.87
CA LYS A 52 -13.40 -14.30 -8.23
C LYS A 52 -12.43 -14.16 -7.07
N ASP A 53 -12.68 -14.92 -5.99
CA ASP A 53 -11.71 -15.01 -4.90
C ASP A 53 -10.49 -15.85 -5.27
N LEU A 54 -9.75 -15.44 -6.30
CA LEU A 54 -8.62 -16.17 -6.83
C LEU A 54 -7.42 -15.24 -6.99
N ALA A 55 -6.25 -15.79 -6.68
CA ALA A 55 -5.00 -15.18 -7.09
C ALA A 55 -4.88 -15.28 -8.61
N TRP A 56 -4.34 -14.23 -9.22
CA TRP A 56 -4.10 -14.17 -10.65
C TRP A 56 -2.64 -13.84 -10.93
N LYS A 57 -2.08 -14.49 -11.96
CA LYS A 57 -0.71 -14.28 -12.39
C LYS A 57 -0.64 -14.34 -13.90
N HIS A 58 0.07 -13.38 -14.49
CA HIS A 58 0.42 -13.37 -15.90
C HIS A 58 1.84 -12.81 -16.08
N GLY A 59 2.77 -13.63 -16.55
CA GLY A 59 4.19 -13.28 -16.58
C GLY A 59 4.70 -12.88 -15.19
N ASN A 60 5.21 -11.66 -15.07
CA ASN A 60 5.71 -11.06 -13.82
C ASN A 60 4.64 -10.32 -13.00
N ILE A 61 3.41 -10.23 -13.52
CA ILE A 61 2.29 -9.56 -12.85
C ILE A 61 1.59 -10.56 -11.93
N HIS A 62 1.32 -10.15 -10.70
CA HIS A 62 0.66 -10.98 -9.70
C HIS A 62 -0.31 -10.16 -8.85
N LEU A 63 -1.54 -10.65 -8.71
CA LEU A 63 -2.52 -10.22 -7.73
C LEU A 63 -2.83 -11.40 -6.80
N SER A 64 -2.74 -11.17 -5.50
CA SER A 64 -3.22 -12.14 -4.52
C SER A 64 -4.75 -12.21 -4.52
N ALA A 65 -5.30 -13.31 -3.99
CA ALA A 65 -6.73 -13.45 -3.82
C ALA A 65 -7.30 -12.32 -2.91
N PRO A 66 -8.52 -11.84 -3.17
CA PRO A 66 -9.22 -10.86 -2.34
C PRO A 66 -9.22 -11.21 -0.85
N CYS A 67 -9.56 -12.45 -0.48
CA CYS A 67 -9.60 -12.88 0.93
C CYS A 67 -8.26 -12.68 1.65
N ILE A 68 -7.14 -12.89 0.95
CA ILE A 68 -5.79 -12.68 1.49
C ILE A 68 -5.53 -11.19 1.74
N TYR A 69 -5.94 -10.32 0.83
CA TYR A 69 -5.80 -8.87 1.04
C TYR A 69 -6.68 -8.37 2.19
N SER A 70 -7.89 -8.92 2.35
CA SER A 70 -8.77 -8.61 3.47
C SER A 70 -8.10 -8.95 4.80
N GLU A 71 -7.61 -10.18 4.95
CA GLU A 71 -6.93 -10.60 6.20
C GLU A 71 -5.70 -9.74 6.51
N VAL A 72 -4.90 -9.41 5.48
CA VAL A 72 -3.73 -8.54 5.66
C VAL A 72 -4.15 -7.16 6.17
N MET A 73 -5.16 -6.53 5.55
CA MET A 73 -5.60 -5.19 5.95
C MET A 73 -6.26 -5.18 7.33
N GLU A 74 -7.05 -6.21 7.66
CA GLU A 74 -7.65 -6.38 8.99
C GLU A 74 -6.58 -6.56 10.08
N ALA A 75 -5.55 -7.38 9.81
CA ALA A 75 -4.47 -7.63 10.75
C ALA A 75 -3.58 -6.39 11.00
N LEU A 76 -3.37 -5.56 9.98
CA LEU A 76 -2.54 -4.36 10.06
C LEU A 76 -3.18 -3.22 10.86
N LYS A 77 -4.50 -3.25 11.10
CA LYS A 77 -5.25 -2.24 11.87
C LYS A 77 -4.95 -0.81 11.42
N LEU A 78 -4.96 -0.61 10.11
CA LEU A 78 -4.55 0.64 9.45
C LEU A 78 -5.37 1.85 9.92
N GLN A 79 -4.69 2.98 10.11
CA GLN A 79 -5.26 4.26 10.53
C GLN A 79 -4.63 5.42 9.74
N PRO A 80 -5.37 6.51 9.52
CA PRO A 80 -4.82 7.71 8.88
C PRO A 80 -3.51 8.19 9.52
N GLY A 81 -2.55 8.59 8.69
CA GLY A 81 -1.25 9.10 9.14
C GLY A 81 -0.18 8.04 9.46
N LEU A 82 -0.50 6.74 9.43
CA LEU A 82 0.54 5.70 9.49
C LEU A 82 1.30 5.62 8.18
N SER A 83 2.53 5.08 8.23
CA SER A 83 3.31 4.71 7.04
C SER A 83 3.19 3.23 6.73
N PHE A 84 3.27 2.88 5.44
CA PHE A 84 3.17 1.51 4.96
C PHE A 84 4.21 1.24 3.86
N LEU A 85 4.88 0.09 3.97
CA LEU A 85 5.85 -0.40 2.99
C LEU A 85 5.41 -1.78 2.49
N ASN A 86 5.15 -1.89 1.18
CA ASN A 86 4.75 -3.13 0.54
C ASN A 86 5.83 -3.65 -0.41
N LEU A 87 6.63 -4.61 0.08
CA LEU A 87 7.65 -5.29 -0.71
C LEU A 87 6.97 -6.35 -1.58
N GLY A 88 7.05 -6.21 -2.91
CA GLY A 88 6.29 -7.06 -3.82
C GLY A 88 4.93 -6.48 -4.22
N SER A 89 4.83 -5.16 -4.35
CA SER A 89 3.58 -4.43 -4.61
C SER A 89 2.83 -4.82 -5.90
N GLY A 90 3.47 -5.55 -6.84
CA GLY A 90 2.82 -6.05 -8.06
C GLY A 90 2.21 -4.91 -8.88
N THR A 91 0.92 -5.01 -9.17
CA THR A 91 0.16 -3.96 -9.88
C THR A 91 -0.09 -2.70 -9.05
N GLY A 92 0.15 -2.75 -7.74
CA GLY A 92 -0.13 -1.66 -6.81
C GLY A 92 -1.54 -1.68 -6.22
N TYR A 93 -2.35 -2.71 -6.47
CA TYR A 93 -3.72 -2.82 -5.96
C TYR A 93 -3.81 -2.68 -4.43
N LEU A 94 -3.08 -3.53 -3.69
CA LEU A 94 -3.02 -3.44 -2.21
C LEU A 94 -2.49 -2.08 -1.74
N SER A 95 -1.40 -1.61 -2.35
CA SER A 95 -0.78 -0.33 -1.99
C SER A 95 -1.72 0.85 -2.20
N THR A 96 -2.60 0.77 -3.20
CA THR A 96 -3.63 1.79 -3.46
C THR A 96 -4.71 1.79 -2.38
N MET A 97 -5.28 0.62 -2.06
CA MET A 97 -6.27 0.49 -1.00
C MET A 97 -5.73 0.98 0.35
N VAL A 98 -4.50 0.58 0.69
CA VAL A 98 -3.84 1.03 1.92
C VAL A 98 -3.58 2.55 1.88
N GLY A 99 -3.09 3.09 0.76
CA GLY A 99 -2.88 4.53 0.60
C GLY A 99 -4.16 5.35 0.81
N LEU A 100 -5.31 4.83 0.39
CA LEU A 100 -6.62 5.45 0.62
C LEU A 100 -6.99 5.43 2.12
N ILE A 101 -6.81 4.29 2.79
CA ILE A 101 -7.07 4.13 4.23
C ILE A 101 -6.20 5.06 5.08
N LEU A 102 -4.94 5.23 4.70
CA LEU A 102 -3.97 6.06 5.41
C LEU A 102 -4.17 7.57 5.18
N GLY A 103 -5.03 7.95 4.23
CA GLY A 103 -5.25 9.35 3.84
C GLY A 103 -4.15 9.93 2.95
N HIS A 104 -3.23 9.10 2.45
CA HIS A 104 -2.15 9.52 1.55
C HIS A 104 -2.61 9.65 0.09
N LEU A 105 -3.78 9.08 -0.23
CA LEU A 105 -4.34 9.07 -1.58
C LEU A 105 -5.76 9.66 -1.56
N PRO A 106 -6.00 10.83 -2.20
CA PRO A 106 -7.34 11.34 -2.35
C PRO A 106 -8.11 10.49 -3.38
N ARG A 107 -9.40 10.24 -3.14
CA ARG A 107 -10.26 9.42 -4.02
C ARG A 107 -10.23 9.88 -5.49
N GLN A 108 -10.05 11.17 -5.76
CA GLN A 108 -10.01 11.70 -7.13
C GLN A 108 -8.70 11.41 -7.88
N ARG A 109 -7.68 10.86 -7.21
CA ARG A 109 -6.35 10.57 -7.82
C ARG A 109 -5.92 9.13 -7.65
N ILE A 110 -6.87 8.20 -7.62
CA ILE A 110 -6.55 6.78 -7.66
C ILE A 110 -5.76 6.47 -8.95
N PRO A 111 -4.55 5.90 -8.86
CA PRO A 111 -3.75 5.57 -10.03
C PRO A 111 -4.43 4.47 -10.83
N ARG A 112 -4.49 4.63 -12.16
CA ARG A 112 -4.95 3.58 -13.06
C ARG A 112 -3.82 2.59 -13.36
N PHE A 113 -4.15 1.31 -13.41
CA PHE A 113 -3.23 0.26 -13.82
C PHE A 113 -3.50 -0.17 -15.28
N PRO A 114 -2.45 -0.31 -16.10
CA PRO A 114 -1.20 0.43 -15.98
C PRO A 114 -1.45 1.94 -16.16
N ALA A 115 -0.51 2.79 -15.71
CA ALA A 115 -0.63 4.21 -16.02
C ALA A 115 -0.57 4.46 -17.55
N PRO A 116 -1.26 5.50 -18.03
CA PRO A 116 -1.23 5.86 -19.45
C PRO A 116 0.19 5.95 -20.01
N GLY A 117 0.42 5.32 -21.15
CA GLY A 117 1.73 5.29 -21.82
C GLY A 117 2.73 4.28 -21.26
N LEU A 118 2.35 3.42 -20.31
CA LEU A 118 3.19 2.34 -19.81
C LEU A 118 2.57 0.97 -20.09
N SER A 119 3.42 -0.02 -20.41
CA SER A 119 2.99 -1.42 -20.37
C SER A 119 2.80 -1.87 -18.92
N ALA A 120 1.94 -2.87 -18.71
CA ALA A 120 1.70 -3.46 -17.38
C ALA A 120 2.97 -4.06 -16.75
N GLU A 121 3.88 -4.57 -17.56
CA GLU A 121 5.17 -5.09 -17.12
C GLU A 121 6.08 -3.97 -16.63
N LEU A 122 6.24 -2.90 -17.42
CA LEU A 122 7.06 -1.74 -17.04
C LEU A 122 6.50 -1.03 -15.81
N TRP A 123 5.17 -0.93 -15.70
CA TRP A 123 4.51 -0.42 -14.49
C TRP A 123 4.87 -1.24 -13.26
N THR A 124 4.70 -2.56 -13.34
CA THR A 124 4.97 -3.48 -12.22
C THR A 124 6.44 -3.40 -11.81
N LEU A 125 7.37 -3.38 -12.76
CA LEU A 125 8.81 -3.22 -12.49
C LEU A 125 9.12 -1.89 -11.79
N ARG A 126 8.53 -0.78 -12.25
CA ARG A 126 8.75 0.54 -11.63
C ARG A 126 8.24 0.59 -10.19
N ILE A 127 7.06 0.06 -9.92
CA ILE A 127 6.51 0.00 -8.56
C ILE A 127 7.39 -0.88 -7.67
N LEU A 128 7.84 -2.03 -8.15
CA LEU A 128 8.72 -2.92 -7.39
C LEU A 128 10.06 -2.25 -7.06
N GLN A 129 10.69 -1.60 -8.04
CA GLN A 129 11.94 -0.87 -7.85
C GLN A 129 11.78 0.26 -6.81
N ALA A 130 10.68 1.03 -6.89
CA ALA A 130 10.40 2.08 -5.92
C ALA A 130 10.25 1.52 -4.49
N GLY A 131 9.55 0.39 -4.33
CA GLY A 131 9.41 -0.29 -3.04
C GLY A 131 10.75 -0.82 -2.49
N GLN A 132 11.58 -1.42 -3.35
CA GLN A 132 12.91 -1.90 -2.96
C GLN A 132 13.83 -0.75 -2.53
N GLN A 133 13.84 0.35 -3.28
CA GLN A 133 14.66 1.52 -2.96
C GLN A 133 14.26 2.14 -1.62
N ALA A 134 12.95 2.29 -1.38
CA ALA A 134 12.43 2.76 -0.10
C ALA A 134 12.82 1.83 1.06
N GLY A 135 12.67 0.51 0.88
CA GLY A 135 13.09 -0.47 1.88
C GLY A 135 14.58 -0.41 2.21
N TYR A 136 15.43 -0.24 1.19
CA TYR A 136 16.87 -0.11 1.37
C TYR A 136 17.25 1.16 2.16
N LEU A 137 16.66 2.31 1.83
CA LEU A 137 16.86 3.56 2.56
C LEU A 137 16.45 3.43 4.04
N ILE A 138 15.29 2.82 4.30
CA ILE A 138 14.81 2.58 5.66
C ILE A 138 15.80 1.71 6.43
N MET A 139 16.27 0.62 5.84
CA MET A 139 17.25 -0.26 6.45
C MET A 139 18.57 0.45 6.74
N GLN A 140 19.05 1.29 5.81
CA GLN A 140 20.23 2.12 6.03
C GLN A 140 20.04 3.06 7.22
N CYS A 141 18.90 3.76 7.33
CA CYS A 141 18.62 4.63 8.47
C CYS A 141 18.62 3.86 9.80
N LEU A 142 18.01 2.67 9.84
CA LEU A 142 17.98 1.83 11.04
C LEU A 142 19.38 1.35 11.44
N LEU A 143 20.21 0.96 10.47
CA LEU A 143 21.59 0.54 10.71
C LEU A 143 22.45 1.70 11.24
N HIS A 144 22.31 2.91 10.68
CA HIS A 144 23.02 4.09 11.18
C HIS A 144 22.55 4.51 12.58
N ALA A 145 21.26 4.37 12.88
CA ALA A 145 20.73 4.61 14.22
C ALA A 145 21.26 3.60 15.25
N SER A 146 21.53 2.36 14.83
CA SER A 146 21.98 1.27 15.71
C SER A 146 23.50 1.27 15.95
N SER A 147 24.29 1.70 14.96
CA SER A 147 25.76 1.80 15.08
C SER A 147 26.22 3.04 15.87
N SER A 148 25.34 4.02 16.03
CA SER A 148 25.52 5.16 16.92
C SER A 148 25.12 4.73 18.34
N VAL A 149 26.07 4.30 19.19
CA VAL A 149 25.81 4.19 20.65
C VAL A 149 25.63 5.62 21.19
N CYS A 150 24.45 6.19 20.98
CA CYS A 150 24.02 7.45 21.58
C CYS A 150 23.40 7.12 22.94
N THR A 151 24.19 7.19 24.01
CA THR A 151 23.70 7.14 25.40
C THR A 151 22.96 8.40 25.83
N ARG A 152 22.84 9.40 24.95
CA ARG A 152 21.85 10.49 25.03
C ARG A 152 21.27 10.73 23.64
N PHE A 153 19.94 10.76 23.57
CA PHE A 153 19.19 11.17 22.39
C PHE A 153 19.72 12.54 21.91
N PRO A 154 20.14 12.69 20.65
CA PRO A 154 20.44 14.00 20.13
C PRO A 154 19.11 14.77 20.01
N SER A 155 19.02 15.89 20.71
CA SER A 155 17.99 16.91 20.47
C SER A 155 17.98 17.24 18.97
N SER A 156 16.79 17.17 18.36
CA SER A 156 16.27 17.70 17.06
C SER A 156 17.20 18.12 15.90
N ALA A 157 18.46 18.49 16.12
CA ALA A 157 19.42 19.02 15.16
C ALA A 157 20.21 17.95 14.37
N CYS A 158 20.32 16.70 14.81
CA CYS A 158 21.17 15.71 14.14
C CYS A 158 20.48 14.98 12.96
N LEU A 159 19.13 14.91 12.96
CA LEU A 159 18.33 14.29 11.89
C LEU A 159 17.99 15.26 10.74
N GLN A 160 18.59 16.45 10.73
CA GLN A 160 18.40 17.45 9.66
C GLN A 160 19.28 17.23 8.43
N LEU A 161 20.19 16.25 8.45
CA LEU A 161 21.04 15.96 7.30
C LEU A 161 20.40 14.89 6.39
N LYS A 162 19.76 15.41 5.33
CA LYS A 162 19.51 14.80 4.01
C LYS A 162 18.19 14.12 3.67
N LEU A 163 17.10 14.36 4.37
CA LEU A 163 15.76 14.30 3.75
C LEU A 163 14.88 15.39 4.38
N PRO A 164 14.59 16.51 3.69
CA PRO A 164 13.84 17.63 4.27
C PRO A 164 12.35 17.33 4.61
N PHE A 165 11.94 16.07 4.64
CA PHE A 165 10.53 15.65 4.76
C PHE A 165 10.25 14.49 5.73
N LEU A 166 11.27 13.94 6.41
CA LEU A 166 11.09 12.84 7.37
C LEU A 166 11.34 13.30 8.80
N THR A 167 10.38 13.08 9.70
CA THR A 167 10.60 13.21 11.15
C THR A 167 10.25 11.88 11.82
N LEU A 168 11.20 11.32 12.58
CA LEU A 168 11.02 10.05 13.30
C LEU A 168 10.13 10.28 14.52
N ALA A 169 8.90 9.75 14.51
CA ALA A 169 7.92 10.03 15.55
C ALA A 169 8.00 9.07 16.76
N HIS A 170 8.05 7.74 16.57
CA HIS A 170 8.23 6.77 17.66
C HIS A 170 8.46 5.33 17.13
N THR A 171 9.16 4.51 17.91
CA THR A 171 9.19 3.05 17.78
C THR A 171 8.47 2.43 18.98
N ARG A 172 7.54 1.49 18.75
CA ARG A 172 6.91 0.72 19.84
C ARG A 172 7.09 -0.76 19.55
N GLN A 173 7.77 -1.45 20.45
CA GLN A 173 7.95 -2.90 20.39
C GLN A 173 6.68 -3.57 20.91
N SER A 174 6.05 -4.42 20.09
CA SER A 174 5.01 -5.33 20.56
C SER A 174 5.66 -6.46 21.35
N SER A 175 5.36 -6.56 22.65
CA SER A 175 5.99 -7.52 23.57
C SER A 175 5.59 -8.98 23.34
N SER A 176 4.69 -9.26 22.39
CA SER A 176 4.15 -10.62 22.17
C SER A 176 4.38 -11.23 20.79
N SER A 177 4.89 -10.48 19.80
CA SER A 177 4.93 -10.98 18.41
C SER A 177 6.22 -10.71 17.63
N GLY A 178 7.21 -10.02 18.19
CA GLY A 178 8.49 -9.75 17.50
C GLY A 178 8.37 -8.93 16.20
N LEU A 179 7.18 -8.40 15.89
CA LEU A 179 6.93 -7.55 14.74
C LEU A 179 7.29 -6.10 15.07
N TYR A 180 8.19 -5.53 14.27
CA TYR A 180 8.52 -4.10 14.31
C TYR A 180 7.53 -3.35 13.43
N LEU A 181 6.67 -2.53 14.04
CA LEU A 181 5.89 -1.54 13.32
C LEU A 181 6.72 -0.25 13.25
N LEU A 182 7.30 0.02 12.07
CA LEU A 182 8.04 1.26 11.85
C LEU A 182 7.07 2.35 11.36
N CYS A 183 6.71 3.27 12.26
CA CYS A 183 5.84 4.40 11.94
C CYS A 183 6.69 5.61 11.55
N LEU A 184 6.83 5.88 10.25
CA LEU A 184 7.47 7.09 9.73
C LEU A 184 6.40 8.19 9.59
N HIS A 185 6.68 9.40 10.08
CA HIS A 185 5.79 10.55 9.91
C HIS A 185 6.34 11.39 8.75
N PHE A 186 5.59 11.51 7.67
CA PHE A 186 5.87 12.50 6.62
C PHE A 186 5.19 13.81 7.05
N GLY A 187 5.96 14.88 7.20
CA GLY A 187 5.42 16.18 7.61
C GLY A 187 4.66 16.85 6.46
N GLU A 188 3.46 17.36 6.73
CA GLU A 188 2.69 18.12 5.74
C GLU A 188 3.30 19.52 5.53
N ARG A 189 3.74 19.80 4.30
CA ARG A 189 3.69 21.15 3.73
C ARG A 189 3.08 21.08 2.33
N PRO A 190 2.24 22.06 1.94
CA PRO A 190 1.65 22.09 0.61
C PRO A 190 2.75 22.28 -0.43
N ILE A 191 2.84 21.35 -1.37
CA ILE A 191 3.74 21.45 -2.51
C ILE A 191 3.18 22.54 -3.44
N PRO A 192 3.94 23.58 -3.80
CA PRO A 192 3.50 24.55 -4.80
C PRO A 192 3.60 23.89 -6.18
N TYR A 193 2.54 23.22 -6.62
CA TYR A 193 2.43 22.85 -8.04
C TYR A 193 2.01 24.09 -8.83
N SER A 194 2.92 24.57 -9.69
CA SER A 194 2.61 25.57 -10.72
C SER A 194 1.50 25.04 -11.62
N ARG A 195 0.44 25.83 -11.75
CA ARG A 195 -0.83 25.53 -12.43
C ARG A 195 -0.72 25.38 -13.96
N LYS A 196 0.48 25.22 -14.53
CA LYS A 196 0.72 25.31 -15.99
C LYS A 196 1.10 24.01 -16.70
N ASP A 197 1.42 22.93 -15.98
CA ASP A 197 1.94 21.71 -16.63
C ASP A 197 0.94 20.54 -16.72
N LEU A 198 -0.35 20.78 -16.48
CA LEU A 198 -1.38 19.74 -16.58
C LEU A 198 -2.66 20.31 -17.22
N THR A 199 -2.61 20.53 -18.53
CA THR A 199 -3.80 20.48 -19.38
C THR A 199 -3.96 19.04 -19.88
N TRP A 200 -4.93 18.33 -19.30
CA TRP A 200 -5.65 17.22 -19.91
C TRP A 200 -7.13 17.53 -19.77
#